data_AF-A0A4Y2F3I9-F1
#
_entry.id   AF-A0A4Y2F3I9-F1
#
_cell.length_a   1.000
_cell.length_b   1.000
_cell.length_c   1.000
_cell.angle_alpha   90.00
_cell.angle_beta   90.00
_cell.angle_gamma   90.00
#
_symmetry.space_group_name_H-M   'P 1'
#
loop_
_entity.id
_entity.type
_entity.pdbx_description
1 polymer ?
#
loop_
_entity_poly.entity_id
_entity_poly.type
_entity_poly.pdbx_seq_one_letter_code
_entity_poly.pdbx_strand_id
1 'polypeptide(L)'
;MTGSTPAEMLFGRTLRLPCDILFGRPRDTPSSPNEYLNNSEVRLERIYAFARERIKFSSERMKIRYDTGPTDHHFKEDDQVWMYNPKRRRGLSPKLSIIAKDFILLSRE
;
A
#
# COMPACT_ATOMS: atom_id res chain seq x y z
N MET A 1 -1.66 -3.87 -6.56
CA MET A 1 -1.49 -5.25 -6.03
C MET A 1 -0.22 -5.84 -6.65
N THR A 2 0.66 -6.45 -5.85
CA THR A 2 2.02 -6.88 -6.26
C THR A 2 2.04 -8.10 -7.20
N GLY A 3 0.94 -8.87 -7.25
CA GLY A 3 0.80 -10.01 -8.18
C GLY A 3 1.50 -11.29 -7.74
N SER A 4 2.06 -11.33 -6.52
CA SER A 4 2.64 -12.52 -5.88
C SER A 4 2.11 -12.64 -4.46
N THR A 5 2.07 -13.86 -3.93
CA THR A 5 1.64 -14.11 -2.55
C THR A 5 2.72 -13.69 -1.54
N PRO A 6 2.37 -13.35 -0.29
CA PRO A 6 3.36 -13.05 0.75
C PRO A 6 4.35 -14.20 0.99
N ALA A 7 3.88 -15.45 0.87
CA ALA A 7 4.71 -16.65 0.97
C ALA A 7 5.81 -16.68 -0.12
N GLU A 8 5.43 -16.42 -1.37
CA GLU A 8 6.38 -16.34 -2.48
C GLU A 8 7.36 -15.18 -2.30
N MET A 9 6.89 -14.02 -1.86
CA MET A 9 7.75 -12.86 -1.63
C MET A 9 8.76 -13.08 -0.50
N LEU A 10 8.42 -13.83 0.55
CA LEU A 10 9.29 -14.05 1.70
C LEU A 10 10.20 -15.27 1.55
N PHE A 11 9.70 -16.35 0.95
CA PHE A 11 10.38 -17.65 0.93
C PHE A 11 10.73 -18.13 -0.48
N GLY A 12 10.35 -17.38 -1.53
CA GLY A 12 10.55 -17.80 -2.92
C GLY A 12 9.71 -19.03 -3.28
N ARG A 13 8.68 -19.37 -2.50
CA ARG A 13 7.86 -20.56 -2.76
C ARG A 13 6.51 -20.44 -2.08
N THR A 14 5.57 -21.23 -2.58
CA THR A 14 4.32 -21.49 -1.88
C THR A 14 4.61 -22.30 -0.61
N LEU A 15 3.97 -21.89 0.49
CA LEU A 15 4.04 -22.65 1.73
C LEU A 15 3.17 -23.90 1.60
N ARG A 16 3.63 -25.02 2.18
CA ARG A 16 2.80 -26.21 2.30
C ARG A 16 1.76 -25.99 3.38
N LEU A 17 0.51 -26.22 3.03
CA LEU A 17 -0.59 -26.19 3.97
C LEU A 17 -0.61 -27.50 4.79
N PRO A 18 -1.22 -27.50 5.99
CA PRO A 18 -1.37 -28.72 6.77
C PRO A 18 -2.01 -29.89 5.99
N CYS A 19 -2.97 -29.61 5.10
CA CYS A 19 -3.56 -30.61 4.22
C CYS A 19 -2.54 -31.21 3.23
N ASP A 20 -1.63 -30.41 2.67
CA ASP A 20 -0.57 -30.91 1.78
C ASP A 20 0.34 -31.90 2.50
N ILE A 21 0.53 -31.74 3.81
CA ILE A 21 1.34 -32.64 4.64
C ILE A 21 0.57 -33.93 4.93
N LEU A 22 -0.70 -33.80 5.33
CA LEU A 22 -1.57 -34.93 5.68
C LEU A 22 -1.86 -35.84 4.48
N PHE A 23 -2.09 -35.27 3.30
CA PHE A 23 -2.43 -36.01 2.07
C PHE A 23 -1.23 -36.26 1.14
N GLY A 24 -0.01 -35.91 1.55
CA GLY A 24 1.21 -36.38 0.89
C GLY A 24 1.56 -35.72 -0.44
N ARG A 25 1.51 -34.38 -0.54
CA ARG A 25 2.03 -33.67 -1.73
C ARG A 25 3.55 -33.93 -1.90
N PRO A 26 4.05 -34.31 -3.08
CA PRO A 26 5.50 -34.46 -3.32
C PRO A 26 6.25 -33.14 -3.05
N ARG A 27 7.51 -33.23 -2.62
CA ARG A 27 8.38 -32.05 -2.46
C ARG A 27 9.11 -31.79 -3.78
N ASP A 28 9.28 -30.53 -4.12
CA ASP A 28 10.32 -30.13 -5.05
C ASP A 28 11.65 -30.28 -4.32
N THR A 29 12.26 -31.47 -4.42
CA THR A 29 13.54 -31.76 -3.78
C THR A 29 14.66 -31.35 -4.73
N PRO A 30 15.50 -30.36 -4.36
CA PRO A 30 16.71 -30.03 -5.12
C PRO A 30 17.69 -31.20 -5.00
N SER A 31 18.51 -31.42 -6.03
CA SER A 31 19.53 -32.48 -6.03
C SER A 31 20.66 -32.18 -5.04
N SER A 32 20.90 -30.90 -4.74
CA SER A 32 21.90 -30.47 -3.76
C SER A 32 21.51 -29.20 -3.00
N PRO A 33 22.12 -28.93 -1.83
CA PRO A 33 21.95 -27.65 -1.12
C PRO A 33 22.32 -26.42 -1.95
N ASN A 34 23.36 -26.49 -2.79
CA ASN A 34 23.76 -25.37 -3.65
C ASN A 34 22.72 -25.09 -4.74
N GLU A 35 22.16 -26.14 -5.33
CA GLU A 35 21.09 -26.01 -6.32
C GLU A 35 19.85 -25.34 -5.71
N TYR A 36 19.51 -25.73 -4.47
CA TYR A 36 18.42 -25.08 -3.72
C TYR A 36 18.63 -23.57 -3.57
N LEU A 37 19.82 -23.18 -3.08
CA LEU A 37 20.14 -21.78 -2.84
C LEU A 37 20.08 -20.98 -4.14
N ASN A 38 20.74 -21.45 -5.19
CA ASN A 38 20.75 -20.78 -6.50
C ASN A 38 19.33 -20.65 -7.09
N ASN A 39 18.53 -21.72 -7.05
CA ASN A 39 17.16 -21.70 -7.54
C ASN A 39 16.27 -20.73 -6.73
N SER A 40 16.50 -20.64 -5.42
CA SER A 40 15.76 -19.73 -4.54
C SER A 40 16.12 -18.27 -4.79
N GLU A 41 17.39 -17.97 -5.00
CA GLU A 41 17.91 -16.63 -5.28
C GLU A 41 17.36 -16.10 -6.61
N VAL A 42 17.54 -16.85 -7.70
CA VAL A 42 17.02 -16.50 -9.03
C VAL A 42 15.51 -16.28 -9.01
N ARG A 43 14.77 -17.09 -8.26
CA ARG A 43 13.31 -16.97 -8.18
C ARG A 43 12.88 -15.74 -7.39
N LEU A 44 13.53 -15.46 -6.26
CA LEU A 44 13.27 -14.27 -5.46
C LEU A 44 13.60 -13.00 -6.26
N GLU A 45 14.72 -12.97 -6.98
CA GLU A 45 15.07 -11.86 -7.85
C GLU A 45 13.96 -11.56 -8.87
N ARG A 46 13.43 -12.59 -9.54
CA ARG A 46 12.32 -12.45 -10.49
C ARG A 46 11.05 -11.92 -9.83
N ILE A 47 10.67 -12.48 -8.67
CA ILE A 47 9.48 -12.06 -7.92
C ILE A 47 9.61 -10.58 -7.51
N TYR A 48 10.75 -10.18 -6.97
CA TYR A 48 10.97 -8.81 -6.52
C TYR A 48 11.08 -7.82 -7.69
N ALA A 49 11.72 -8.19 -8.79
CA ALA A 49 11.77 -7.36 -10.00
C ALA A 49 10.34 -7.06 -10.48
N PHE A 50 9.51 -8.10 -10.63
CA PHE A 50 8.12 -7.95 -11.03
C PHE A 50 7.29 -7.15 -10.04
N ALA A 51 7.42 -7.43 -8.74
CA ALA A 51 6.67 -6.72 -7.70
C ALA A 51 7.02 -5.23 -7.68
N ARG A 52 8.30 -4.87 -7.85
CA ARG A 52 8.76 -3.46 -7.91
C ARG A 52 8.14 -2.72 -9.09
N GLU A 53 8.11 -3.33 -10.28
CA GLU A 53 7.45 -2.74 -11.45
C GLU A 53 5.95 -2.53 -11.20
N ARG A 54 5.27 -3.53 -10.64
CA ARG A 54 3.85 -3.43 -10.31
C ARG A 54 3.55 -2.34 -9.29
N ILE A 55 4.38 -2.19 -8.27
CA ILE A 55 4.28 -1.10 -7.29
C ILE A 55 4.42 0.24 -8.00
N LYS A 56 5.41 0.41 -8.88
CA LYS A 56 5.61 1.63 -9.66
C LYS A 56 4.37 1.99 -10.49
N PHE A 57 3.84 1.04 -11.27
CA PHE A 57 2.62 1.27 -12.06
C PHE A 57 1.40 1.57 -11.19
N SER A 58 1.24 0.86 -10.07
CA SER A 58 0.13 1.09 -9.14
C SER A 58 0.22 2.48 -8.50
N SER A 59 1.44 2.94 -8.17
CA SER A 59 1.69 4.27 -7.64
C SER A 59 1.35 5.34 -8.68
N GLU A 60 1.77 5.17 -9.93
CA GLU A 60 1.47 6.12 -11.01
C GLU A 60 -0.04 6.23 -11.24
N ARG A 61 -0.75 5.10 -11.32
CA ARG A 61 -2.21 5.09 -11.44
C ARG A 61 -2.91 5.75 -10.26
N MET A 62 -2.37 5.57 -9.05
CA MET A 62 -2.89 6.19 -7.84
C MET A 62 -2.68 7.70 -7.85
N LYS A 63 -1.50 8.15 -8.28
CA LYS A 63 -1.18 9.57 -8.48
C LYS A 63 -2.13 10.20 -9.50
N ILE A 64 -2.27 9.61 -10.69
CA ILE A 64 -3.20 10.12 -11.71
C ILE A 64 -4.60 10.26 -11.12
N ARG A 65 -5.13 9.21 -10.49
CA ARG A 65 -6.46 9.26 -9.84
C ARG A 65 -6.59 10.38 -8.81
N TYR A 66 -5.55 10.60 -7.99
CA TYR A 66 -5.54 11.67 -7.01
C TYR A 66 -5.55 13.04 -7.70
N ASP A 67 -4.72 13.21 -8.73
CA ASP A 67 -4.57 14.45 -9.50
C ASP A 67 -5.78 14.73 -10.41
N THR A 68 -6.59 13.72 -10.77
CA THR A 68 -7.81 13.92 -11.60
C THR A 68 -9.00 14.42 -10.78
N GLY A 69 -8.93 14.30 -9.45
CA GLY A 69 -10.02 14.61 -8.53
C GLY A 69 -10.12 16.02 -7.94
N PRO A 70 -9.11 16.92 -8.00
CA PRO A 70 -9.31 18.28 -7.52
C PRO A 70 -10.29 18.95 -8.48
N THR A 71 -11.53 19.12 -8.06
CA THR A 71 -12.29 20.25 -8.58
C THR A 71 -11.56 21.47 -8.07
N ASP A 72 -11.14 22.33 -8.99
CA ASP A 72 -10.45 23.56 -8.66
C ASP A 72 -11.45 24.51 -7.98
N HIS A 73 -11.63 24.31 -6.67
CA HIS A 73 -12.50 25.13 -5.83
C HIS A 73 -11.75 26.44 -5.58
N HIS A 74 -11.89 27.36 -6.53
CA HIS A 74 -11.41 28.72 -6.37
C HIS A 74 -12.30 29.42 -5.35
N PHE A 75 -11.77 29.62 -4.15
CA PHE A 75 -12.40 30.53 -3.20
C PHE A 75 -12.25 31.96 -3.70
N LYS A 76 -13.31 32.75 -3.57
CA LYS A 76 -13.31 34.19 -3.85
C LYS A 76 -13.24 34.95 -2.53
N GLU A 77 -12.87 36.23 -2.62
CA GLU A 77 -13.07 37.14 -1.50
C GLU A 77 -14.52 37.05 -1.01
N ASP A 78 -14.70 37.10 0.30
CA ASP A 78 -15.96 36.94 1.04
C ASP A 78 -16.56 35.52 1.06
N ASP A 79 -15.88 34.51 0.52
CA ASP A 79 -16.30 33.12 0.72
C ASP A 79 -16.12 32.69 2.17
N GLN A 80 -17.13 32.00 2.70
CA GLN A 80 -17.12 31.47 4.06
C GLN A 80 -16.39 30.12 4.10
N VAL A 81 -15.21 30.08 4.72
CA VAL A 81 -14.34 28.90 4.77
C VAL A 81 -14.20 28.41 6.21
N TRP A 82 -14.19 27.09 6.39
CA TRP A 82 -13.93 26.46 7.70
C TRP A 82 -12.48 26.66 8.14
N MET A 83 -12.29 27.13 9.37
CA MET A 83 -10.98 27.23 10.00
C MET A 83 -10.51 25.86 10.50
N TYR A 84 -9.32 25.42 10.04
CA TYR A 84 -8.69 24.20 10.51
C TYR A 84 -8.30 24.31 12.00
N ASN A 85 -8.75 23.34 12.79
CA ASN A 85 -8.52 23.25 14.23
C ASN A 85 -7.66 22.02 14.56
N PRO A 86 -6.33 22.16 14.74
CA PRO A 86 -5.44 21.04 15.05
C PRO A 86 -5.56 20.56 16.51
N LYS A 87 -6.41 21.17 17.35
CA LYS A 87 -6.53 20.81 18.77
C LYS A 87 -7.18 19.43 18.94
N ARG A 88 -6.41 18.49 19.46
CA ARG A 88 -6.89 17.14 19.79
C ARG A 88 -7.64 17.15 21.13
N ARG A 89 -8.83 16.53 21.15
CA ARG A 89 -9.56 16.25 22.40
C ARG A 89 -9.04 14.94 22.99
N ARG A 90 -8.66 14.95 24.26
CA ARG A 90 -8.25 13.74 24.98
C ARG A 90 -9.41 12.73 24.99
N GLY A 91 -9.09 11.44 24.82
CA GLY A 91 -10.08 10.36 24.78
C GLY A 91 -10.74 10.13 23.41
N LEU A 92 -10.47 10.96 22.40
CA LEU A 92 -10.90 10.73 21.01
C LEU A 92 -9.70 10.41 20.13
N SER A 93 -9.88 9.49 19.18
CA SER A 93 -8.88 9.26 18.14
C SER A 93 -8.88 10.43 17.14
N PRO A 94 -7.77 10.71 16.44
CA PRO A 94 -7.70 11.82 15.47
C PRO A 94 -8.78 11.78 14.39
N LYS A 95 -9.28 10.60 14.03
CA LYS A 95 -10.37 10.42 13.05
C LYS A 95 -11.73 10.84 13.60
N LEU A 96 -11.89 10.85 14.92
CA LEU A 96 -13.13 11.22 15.63
C LEU A 96 -13.05 12.62 16.27
N SER A 97 -11.92 13.31 16.16
CA SER A 97 -11.80 14.70 16.60
C SER A 97 -12.34 15.66 15.53
N ILE A 98 -13.07 16.68 15.97
CA ILE A 98 -13.55 17.77 15.11
C ILE A 98 -12.34 18.58 14.62
N ILE A 99 -12.17 18.69 13.30
CA ILE A 99 -11.07 19.40 12.63
C ILE A 99 -11.44 20.79 12.11
N ALA A 100 -12.72 21.16 12.16
CA ALA A 100 -13.24 22.45 11.73
C ALA A 100 -14.04 23.06 12.88
N LYS A 101 -13.71 24.29 13.29
CA LYS A 101 -14.29 24.88 14.51
C LYS A 101 -15.18 26.09 14.23
N ASP A 102 -14.67 27.03 13.44
CA ASP A 102 -15.31 28.31 13.17
C ASP A 102 -15.25 28.60 11.65
N PHE A 103 -16.07 29.54 11.19
CA PHE A 103 -16.00 30.05 9.83
C PHE A 103 -15.28 31.39 9.80
N ILE A 104 -14.45 31.59 8.77
CA ILE A 104 -13.80 32.86 8.48
C ILE A 104 -14.14 33.27 7.05
N LEU A 105 -14.20 34.58 6.80
CA LEU A 105 -14.29 35.11 5.44
C LEU A 105 -12.90 35.12 4.82
N LEU A 106 -12.78 34.66 3.58
CA LEU A 106 -11.55 34.78 2.81
C LEU A 106 -11.39 36.26 2.41
N SER A 107 -10.30 36.91 2.82
CA SER A 107 -9.98 38.28 2.40
C SER A 107 -8.64 38.32 1.67
N ARG A 108 -8.46 39.24 0.73
CA ARG A 108 -7.16 39.53 0.14
C ARG A 108 -6.26 40.19 1.18
N GLU A 109 -5.03 39.68 1.32
CA GLU A 109 -3.96 40.36 2.07
C GLU A 109 -3.53 41.65 1.37
#